data_AF-A0A1F7R2B3-F1
#
_entry.id   AF-A0A1F7R2B3-F1
#
_cell.length_a   1.000
_cell.length_b   1.000
_cell.length_c   1.000
_cell.angle_alpha   90.00
_cell.angle_beta   90.00
_cell.angle_gamma   90.00
#
_symmetry.space_group_name_H-M   'P 1'
#
loop_
_entity.id
_entity.type
_entity.pdbx_description
1 polymer ?
#
loop_
_entity_poly.entity_id
_entity_poly.type
_entity_poly.pdbx_seq_one_letter_code
_entity_poly.pdbx_strand_id
1 'polypeptide(L)'
;MYFVYILRNTHNRLYIGHTKNMDQRLQEHKSIIHGAKFIRDYGDFELVYFEKYTARSDAMSREKQLKGWTRAKKEALIAGDLTLLKKL
;
A
#
# COMPACT_ATOMS: atom_id res chain seq x y z
N MET A 1 -8.00 -14.12 4.61
CA MET A 1 -7.70 -13.23 3.49
C MET A 1 -6.69 -12.19 3.96
N TYR A 2 -5.72 -11.85 3.13
CA TYR A 2 -4.69 -10.85 3.37
C TYR A 2 -4.80 -9.78 2.29
N PHE A 3 -4.34 -8.59 2.59
CA PHE A 3 -4.45 -7.43 1.72
C PHE A 3 -3.10 -6.76 1.65
N VAL A 4 -2.67 -6.39 0.45
CA VAL A 4 -1.53 -5.51 0.22
C VAL A 4 -2.09 -4.18 -0.24
N TYR A 5 -1.61 -3.08 0.30
CA TYR A 5 -2.13 -1.75 -0.01
C TYR A 5 -1.02 -0.75 -0.21
N ILE A 6 -1.34 0.29 -0.97
CA ILE A 6 -0.50 1.47 -1.16
C ILE A 6 -1.31 2.68 -0.71
N LEU A 7 -0.73 3.44 0.23
CA LEU A 7 -1.24 4.74 0.64
C LEU A 7 -0.39 5.84 0.03
N ARG A 8 -1.00 6.98 -0.24
CA ARG A 8 -0.32 8.21 -0.70
C ARG A 8 -0.67 9.34 0.24
N ASN A 9 0.33 10.10 0.69
CA ASN A 9 0.06 11.35 1.41
C ASN A 9 0.05 12.57 0.47
N THR A 10 -0.32 13.72 1.01
CA THR A 10 -0.33 15.03 0.34
C THR A 10 1.04 15.43 -0.25
N HIS A 11 2.15 14.96 0.34
CA HIS A 11 3.51 15.14 -0.17
C HIS A 11 3.91 14.13 -1.26
N ASN A 12 2.95 13.40 -1.81
CA ASN A 12 3.13 12.39 -2.84
C ASN A 12 4.10 11.26 -2.43
N ARG A 13 4.24 10.95 -1.13
CA ARG A 13 5.01 9.80 -0.65
C ARG A 13 4.11 8.57 -0.61
N LEU A 14 4.66 7.42 -1.03
CA LEU A 14 3.95 6.15 -1.02
C LEU A 14 4.36 5.33 0.21
N TYR A 15 3.35 4.86 0.94
CA TYR A 15 3.50 3.84 1.97
C TYR A 15 2.94 2.53 1.45
N ILE A 16 3.67 1.44 1.63
CA ILE A 16 3.28 0.11 1.17
C ILE A 16 3.30 -0.83 2.37
N GLY A 17 2.20 -1.53 2.59
CA GLY A 17 2.07 -2.49 3.68
C GLY A 17 1.10 -3.61 3.33
N HIS A 18 1.04 -4.62 4.20
CA HIS A 18 0.03 -5.66 4.13
C HIS A 18 -0.69 -5.82 5.48
N THR A 19 -1.92 -6.33 5.45
CA THR A 19 -2.72 -6.64 6.65
C THR A 19 -3.60 -7.87 6.41
N LYS A 20 -3.91 -8.62 7.48
CA LYS A 20 -4.91 -9.70 7.46
C LYS A 20 -6.33 -9.18 7.68
N ASN A 21 -6.46 -7.99 8.28
CA ASN A 21 -7.73 -7.43 8.71
C ASN A 21 -7.79 -5.97 8.25
N MET A 22 -8.38 -5.71 7.09
CA MET A 22 -8.47 -4.35 6.53
C MET A 22 -9.35 -3.44 7.38
N ASP A 23 -10.46 -3.96 7.91
CA ASP A 23 -11.39 -3.17 8.74
C ASP A 23 -10.72 -2.71 10.04
N GLN A 24 -10.06 -3.62 10.75
CA GLN A 24 -9.30 -3.28 11.95
C GLN A 24 -8.14 -2.32 11.64
N ARG A 25 -7.44 -2.52 10.51
CA ARG A 25 -6.30 -1.69 10.11
C ARG A 25 -6.72 -0.28 9.66
N LEU A 26 -7.82 -0.16 8.92
CA LEU A 26 -8.40 1.13 8.51
C LEU A 26 -8.89 1.90 9.74
N GLN A 27 -9.48 1.22 10.73
CA GLN A 27 -9.90 1.82 11.99
C GLN A 27 -8.69 2.24 12.86
N GLU A 28 -7.62 1.44 12.90
CA GLU A 28 -6.33 1.80 13.52
C GLU A 28 -5.62 2.97 12.81
N HIS A 29 -5.80 3.14 11.49
CA HIS A 29 -5.24 4.27 10.76
C HIS A 29 -6.06 5.55 10.92
N LYS A 30 -7.38 5.44 11.12
CA LYS A 30 -8.24 6.58 11.49
C LYS A 30 -8.07 7.00 12.96
N SER A 31 -7.71 6.07 13.84
CA SER A 31 -7.41 6.35 15.24
C SER A 31 -5.91 6.61 15.41
N ILE A 32 -5.54 7.88 15.54
CA ILE A 32 -4.17 8.44 15.64
C ILE A 32 -3.21 7.68 16.60
N ILE A 33 -3.75 6.84 17.47
CA ILE A 33 -3.06 6.14 18.56
C ILE A 33 -2.36 4.84 18.09
N HIS A 34 -2.82 4.12 17.05
CA HIS A 34 -2.30 2.77 16.69
C HIS A 34 -1.81 2.61 15.24
N GLY A 35 -1.88 3.67 14.43
CA GLY A 35 -1.30 3.69 13.09
C GLY A 35 0.22 3.48 13.12
N ALA A 36 0.78 2.88 12.07
CA ALA A 36 2.24 2.81 11.91
C ALA A 36 2.83 4.22 12.08
N LYS A 37 3.98 4.35 12.78
CA LYS A 37 4.61 5.64 13.11
C LYS A 37 4.69 6.59 11.90
N PHE A 38 4.91 6.04 10.70
CA PHE A 38 4.92 6.76 9.43
C PHE A 38 3.58 7.45 9.07
N ILE A 39 2.44 6.86 9.40
CA ILE A 39 1.11 7.42 9.10
C ILE A 39 0.76 8.53 10.08
N ARG A 40 1.24 8.43 11.32
CA ARG A 40 1.08 9.48 12.34
C ARG A 40 1.97 10.70 12.07
N ASP A 41 3.18 10.50 11.55
CA ASP A 41 4.18 11.57 11.39
C ASP A 41 4.03 12.36 10.08
N TYR A 42 3.26 11.88 9.09
CA TYR A 42 3.25 12.43 7.71
C TYR A 42 1.89 12.91 7.16
N GLY A 43 0.90 13.13 8.02
CA GLY A 43 -0.40 13.74 7.66
C GLY A 43 -1.40 12.77 7.04
N ASP A 44 -2.40 13.30 6.34
CA ASP A 44 -3.49 12.52 5.72
C ASP A 44 -2.95 11.59 4.62
N PHE A 45 -3.27 10.31 4.74
CA PHE A 45 -2.96 9.27 3.77
C PHE A 45 -4.22 8.77 3.10
N GLU A 46 -4.23 8.78 1.76
CA GLU A 46 -5.31 8.24 0.94
C GLU A 46 -4.94 6.85 0.44
N LEU A 47 -5.90 5.93 0.47
CA LEU A 47 -5.75 4.60 -0.13
C LEU A 47 -5.84 4.73 -1.65
N VAL A 48 -4.71 4.57 -2.33
CA VAL A 48 -4.63 4.70 -3.80
C VAL A 48 -4.61 3.35 -4.51
N TYR A 49 -4.31 2.26 -3.80
CA TYR A 49 -4.28 0.91 -4.38
C TYR A 49 -4.43 -0.18 -3.32
N PHE A 50 -5.09 -1.29 -3.66
CA PHE A 50 -5.07 -2.50 -2.85
C PHE A 50 -5.26 -3.79 -3.68
N GLU A 51 -4.70 -4.89 -3.18
CA GLU A 51 -4.82 -6.24 -3.73
C GLU A 51 -5.18 -7.23 -2.63
N LYS A 52 -5.91 -8.30 -2.97
CA LYS A 52 -6.30 -9.37 -2.04
C LYS A 52 -5.51 -10.65 -2.31
N TYR A 53 -5.10 -11.32 -1.24
CA TYR A 53 -4.36 -12.57 -1.25
C TYR A 53 -4.98 -13.57 -0.28
N THR A 54 -4.91 -14.86 -0.59
CA THR A 54 -5.43 -15.92 0.27
C THR A 54 -4.42 -16.28 1.36
N ALA A 55 -3.12 -16.33 1.01
CA ALA A 55 -2.03 -16.65 1.92
C ALA A 55 -1.22 -15.42 2.36
N ARG A 56 -0.68 -15.48 3.59
CA ARG A 56 0.22 -14.43 4.13
C ARG A 56 1.51 -14.32 3.32
N SER A 57 2.06 -15.46 2.91
CA SER A 57 3.30 -15.58 2.12
C SER A 57 3.21 -14.79 0.82
N ASP A 58 2.05 -14.82 0.17
CA ASP A 58 1.82 -14.18 -1.12
C ASP A 58 1.75 -12.66 -0.92
N ALA A 59 1.00 -12.22 0.10
CA ALA A 59 0.93 -10.81 0.47
C ALA A 59 2.32 -10.25 0.86
N MET A 60 3.11 -11.01 1.61
CA MET A 60 4.46 -10.61 2.02
C MET A 60 5.42 -10.55 0.82
N SER A 61 5.35 -11.54 -0.08
CA SER A 61 6.15 -11.56 -1.31
C SER A 61 5.79 -10.39 -2.22
N ARG A 62 4.50 -10.09 -2.37
CA ARG A 62 4.03 -8.95 -3.14
C ARG A 62 4.44 -7.63 -2.52
N GLU A 63 4.30 -7.45 -1.21
CA GLU A 63 4.74 -6.24 -0.53
C GLU A 63 6.25 -6.01 -0.75
N LYS A 64 7.07 -7.06 -0.63
CA LYS A 64 8.51 -6.98 -0.89
C LYS A 64 8.80 -6.58 -2.34
N GLN A 65 8.08 -7.18 -3.29
CA GLN A 65 8.18 -6.82 -4.71
C GLN A 65 7.84 -5.35 -4.95
N LEU A 66 6.69 -4.88 -4.44
CA LEU A 66 6.25 -3.50 -4.57
C LEU A 66 7.24 -2.54 -3.91
N LYS A 67 7.78 -2.85 -2.74
CA LYS A 67 8.80 -2.02 -2.09
C LYS A 67 10.04 -1.84 -2.97
N GLY A 68 10.49 -2.92 -3.63
CA GLY A 68 11.63 -2.91 -4.56
C GLY A 68 11.36 -2.26 -5.93
N TRP A 69 10.11 -1.95 -6.28
CA TRP A 69 9.80 -1.29 -7.55
C TRP A 69 10.25 0.16 -7.60
N THR A 70 10.58 0.62 -8.81
CA THR A 70 10.78 2.04 -9.08
C THR A 70 9.50 2.83 -8.85
N ARG A 71 9.63 4.15 -8.67
CA ARG A 71 8.46 5.01 -8.51
C ARG A 71 7.53 4.92 -9.73
N ALA A 72 8.09 4.93 -10.94
CA ALA A 72 7.33 4.81 -12.18
C ALA A 72 6.47 3.53 -12.26
N LYS A 73 7.03 2.37 -11.85
CA LYS A 73 6.25 1.12 -11.77
C LYS A 73 5.10 1.20 -10.79
N LYS A 74 5.34 1.78 -9.61
CA LYS A 74 4.29 1.97 -8.59
C LYS A 74 3.18 2.89 -9.11
N GLU A 75 3.53 3.98 -9.77
CA GLU A 75 2.57 4.91 -10.37
C GLU A 75 1.75 4.25 -11.49
N ALA A 76 2.40 3.50 -12.39
CA ALA A 76 1.71 2.77 -13.46
C ALA A 76 0.72 1.74 -12.88
N LEU A 77 1.10 1.04 -11.80
CA LEU A 77 0.20 0.13 -11.09
C LEU A 77 -1.01 0.86 -10.48
N ILE A 78 -0.78 1.97 -9.80
CA ILE A 78 -1.83 2.80 -9.18
C ILE A 78 -2.80 3.34 -10.25
N ALA A 79 -2.27 3.74 -11.41
CA ALA A 79 -3.06 4.24 -12.53
C ALA A 79 -3.81 3.12 -13.30
N GLY A 80 -3.54 1.85 -13.01
CA GLY A 80 -4.09 0.72 -13.76
C GLY A 80 -3.50 0.54 -15.17
N ASP A 81 -2.41 1.25 -15.50
CA ASP A 81 -1.76 1.14 -16.81
C ASP A 81 -0.81 -0.06 -16.84
N LEU A 82 -1.39 -1.23 -17.07
CA LEU A 82 -0.66 -2.49 -17.20
C LEU A 82 0.28 -2.52 -18.41
N THR A 83 0.03 -1.70 -19.42
CA THR A 83 0.86 -1.63 -20.64
C THR A 83 2.18 -0.93 -20.32
N LEU A 84 2.10 0.23 -19.66
CA LEU A 84 3.28 0.95 -19.19
C LEU A 84 4.03 0.17 -18.12
N LEU A 85 3.33 -0.48 -17.19
CA LEU A 85 3.95 -1.29 -16.16
C LEU A 85 4.82 -2.41 -16.71
N LYS A 86 4.40 -3.06 -17.80
CA LYS A 86 5.17 -4.13 -18.46
C LYS A 86 6.38 -3.62 -19.26
N LYS A 87 6.38 -2.33 -19.64
CA LYS A 87 7.47 -1.70 -20.39
C LYS A 87 8.59 -1.18 -19.49
N LEU A 88 8.28 -0.85 -18.24
CA LEU A 88 9.21 -0.37 -17.22
C LEU A 88 9.97 -1.53 -16.57
#